data_AF-A0A7Y1VEE2-F1
#
_entry.id   AF-A0A7Y1VEE2-F1
#
_cell.length_a   1.000
_cell.length_b   1.000
_cell.length_c   1.000
_cell.angle_alpha   90.00
_cell.angle_beta   90.00
_cell.angle_gamma   90.00
#
_symmetry.space_group_name_H-M   'P 1'
#
loop_
_entity.id
_entity.type
_entity.pdbx_description
1 polymer ?
#
loop_
_entity_poly.entity_id
_entity_poly.type
_entity_poly.pdbx_seq_one_letter_code
_entity_poly.pdbx_strand_id
1 'polypeptide(L)' 'MSEATRGLDNGFDFFGSLIAGFLLGYGADWLFGSEPVGVIIGIVIGAAAGFYKLYMVAQHAEEEWNKTRTKRWPHD' A
#
# COMPACT_ATOMS: atom_id res chain seq x y z
N MET A 1 -17.56 3.11 11.72
CA MET A 1 -16.70 1.94 11.41
C MET A 1 -15.53 1.93 12.39
N SER A 2 -15.17 0.77 12.94
CA SER A 2 -14.10 0.62 13.94
C SER A 2 -12.73 0.91 13.32
N GLU A 3 -11.85 1.63 14.03
CA GLU A 3 -10.44 1.86 13.67
C GLU A 3 -9.72 0.56 13.27
N ALA A 4 -10.08 -0.55 13.93
CA ALA A 4 -9.53 -1.88 13.65
C ALA A 4 -9.85 -2.38 12.24
N THR A 5 -11.00 -2.01 11.67
CA THR A 5 -11.40 -2.41 10.31
C THR A 5 -10.54 -1.70 9.26
N ARG A 6 -10.18 -0.43 9.47
CA ARG A 6 -9.35 0.34 8.53
C ARG A 6 -7.92 -0.19 8.46
N GLY A 7 -7.35 -0.59 9.60
CA GLY A 7 -6.03 -1.23 9.64
C GLY A 7 -6.00 -2.58 8.91
N LEU A 8 -7.08 -3.36 9.04
CA LEU A 8 -7.22 -4.65 8.37
C LEU A 8 -7.40 -4.49 6.85
N ASP A 9 -8.24 -3.55 6.40
CA ASP A 9 -8.46 -3.28 4.98
C ASP A 9 -7.16 -2.82 4.29
N ASN A 10 -6.39 -1.94 4.94
CA ASN A 10 -5.08 -1.51 4.43
C ASN A 10 -4.07 -2.66 4.32
N GLY A 11 -4.14 -3.62 5.26
CA GLY A 11 -3.33 -4.83 5.22
C GLY A 11 -3.69 -5.72 4.03
N PHE A 12 -4.99 -5.93 3.78
CA PHE A 12 -5.45 -6.69 2.61
C PHE A 12 -5.07 -6.02 1.29
N ASP A 13 -5.13 -4.69 1.20
CA ASP A 13 -4.70 -3.96 0.01
C ASP A 13 -3.20 -4.14 -0.27
N PHE A 14 -2.38 -4.14 0.78
CA PHE A 14 -0.94 -4.42 0.66
C PHE A 14 -0.68 -5.85 0.18
N PHE A 15 -1.29 -6.85 0.83
CA PHE A 15 -1.17 -8.25 0.41
C PHE A 15 -1.70 -8.47 -1.02
N GLY A 16 -2.79 -7.80 -1.39
CA GLY A 16 -3.33 -7.82 -2.75
C GLY A 16 -2.32 -7.30 -3.77
N SER A 17 -1.61 -6.21 -3.47
CA SER A 17 -0.57 -5.66 -4.35
C SER A 17 0.63 -6.60 -4.53
N LEU A 18 1.03 -7.33 -3.46
CA LEU A 18 2.08 -8.34 -3.54
C LEU A 18 1.66 -9.53 -4.39
N ILE A 19 0.45 -10.05 -4.17
CA ILE A 19 -0.10 -11.18 -4.94
C ILE A 19 -0.22 -10.78 -6.41
N ALA A 20 -0.71 -9.57 -6.71
CA ALA A 20 -0.81 -9.07 -8.07
C ALA A 20 0.57 -8.97 -8.73
N GLY A 21 1.56 -8.40 -8.04
CA GLY A 21 2.94 -8.31 -8.53
C GLY A 21 3.56 -9.68 -8.79
N PHE A 22 3.37 -10.63 -7.86
CA PHE A 22 3.81 -12.02 -8.01
C PHE A 22 3.17 -12.69 -9.23
N LEU A 23 1.85 -12.62 -9.38
CA LEU A 23 1.14 -13.27 -10.48
C LEU A 23 1.52 -12.67 -11.84
N LEU A 24 1.68 -11.35 -11.92
CA LEU A 24 2.16 -10.68 -13.13
C LEU A 24 3.60 -11.09 -13.46
N GLY A 25 4.48 -11.13 -12.45
CA GLY A 25 5.86 -11.56 -12.61
C GLY A 25 5.97 -13.03 -13.03
N TYR A 26 5.15 -13.90 -12.44
CA TYR A 26 5.06 -15.32 -12.79
C TYR A 26 4.53 -15.52 -14.21
N GLY A 27 3.50 -14.77 -14.61
CA GLY A 27 3.00 -14.78 -15.98
C GLY A 27 4.05 -14.29 -16.99
N ALA A 28 4.81 -13.26 -16.63
CA ALA A 28 5.92 -12.77 -17.45
C ALA A 28 7.02 -13.84 -17.59
N ASP A 29 7.46 -14.45 -16.49
CA ASP A 29 8.46 -15.52 -16.52
C ASP A 29 7.99 -16.72 -17.36
N TRP A 30 6.72 -17.09 -17.27
CA TRP A 30 6.13 -18.16 -18.09
C TRP A 30 6.12 -17.83 -19.59
N LEU A 31 5.88 -16.56 -19.96
CA LEU A 31 5.83 -16.13 -21.37
C LEU A 31 7.22 -15.94 -21.99
N PHE A 32 8.17 -15.41 -21.24
CA PHE A 32 9.51 -15.07 -21.74
C PHE A 32 10.55 -16.17 -21.47
N GLY A 33 10.21 -17.20 -20.70
CA GLY A 33 11.13 -18.27 -20.32
C GLY A 33 12.28 -17.80 -19.43
N SER A 34 12.13 -16.63 -18.78
CA SER A 34 13.11 -16.13 -17.83
C SER A 34 13.05 -16.95 -16.53
N GLU A 35 14.20 -17.48 -16.10
CA GLU A 35 14.41 -17.90 -14.70
C GLU A 35 14.15 -16.70 -13.78
N PRO A 36 13.70 -16.89 -12.52
CA PRO A 36 12.56 -16.22 -11.85
C PRO A 36 12.69 -14.69 -11.62
N VAL A 37 13.12 -13.97 -12.65
CA VAL A 37 13.48 -12.55 -12.65
C VAL A 37 12.21 -11.71 -12.71
N GLY A 38 11.24 -12.09 -13.53
CA GLY A 38 9.94 -11.45 -13.63
C GLY A 38 9.18 -11.51 -12.31
N VAL A 39 9.18 -12.66 -11.63
CA VAL A 39 8.61 -12.81 -10.28
C VAL A 39 9.29 -11.88 -9.28
N ILE A 40 10.62 -11.83 -9.24
CA ILE A 40 11.35 -10.97 -8.30
C ILE A 40 11.02 -9.50 -8.57
N ILE A 41 11.08 -9.05 -9.83
CA ILE A 41 10.76 -7.68 -10.22
C ILE A 41 9.29 -7.37 -9.89
N GLY A 42 8.38 -8.29 -10.19
CA GLY A 42 6.96 -8.16 -9.92
C GLY A 42 6.65 -8.01 -8.44
N ILE A 43 7.29 -8.81 -7.57
CA ILE A 43 7.16 -8.68 -6.11
C ILE A 43 7.69 -7.33 -5.64
N VAL A 44 8.86 -6.88 -6.11
CA VAL A 44 9.44 -5.59 -5.71
C VAL A 44 8.52 -4.43 -6.11
N ILE A 45 7.98 -4.46 -7.33
CA ILE A 45 7.03 -3.45 -7.80
C ILE A 45 5.73 -3.50 -6.99
N GLY A 46 5.19 -4.69 -6.75
CA GLY A 46 3.99 -4.89 -5.94
C GLY A 46 4.16 -4.36 -4.52
N ALA A 47 5.30 -4.66 -3.88
CA ALA A 47 5.64 -4.17 -2.56
C ALA A 47 5.74 -2.64 -2.55
N ALA A 48 6.46 -2.05 -3.51
CA ALA A 48 6.60 -0.59 -3.63
C ALA A 48 5.23 0.10 -3.80
N ALA A 49 4.36 -0.43 -4.65
CA ALA A 49 3.01 0.09 -4.84
C ALA A 49 2.15 -0.02 -3.56
N GLY A 50 2.22 -1.16 -2.86
CA GLY A 50 1.56 -1.37 -1.59
C GLY A 50 2.04 -0.39 -0.51
N PHE A 51 3.35 -0.23 -0.36
CA PHE A 51 3.94 0.73 0.57
C PHE A 51 3.57 2.18 0.24
N TYR A 52 3.54 2.54 -1.04
CA TYR A 52 3.13 3.87 -1.46
C TYR A 52 1.70 4.21 -1.01
N LYS A 53 0.77 3.25 -1.14
CA LYS A 53 -0.61 3.42 -0.65
C LYS A 53 -0.66 3.59 0.87
N LEU A 54 0.06 2.77 1.62
CA LEU A 54 0.13 2.88 3.08
C LEU A 54 0.70 4.23 3.52
N TYR A 55 1.75 4.70 2.85
CA TYR A 55 2.36 6.00 3.11
C TYR A 55 1.38 7.15 2.86
N MET A 56 0.64 7.09 1.75
CA MET A 56 -0.39 8.08 1.44
C MET A 56 -1.50 8.10 2.50
N VAL A 57 -1.99 6.94 2.95
CA VAL A 57 -3.00 6.85 4.01
C VAL A 57 -2.49 7.45 5.32
N ALA A 58 -1.23 7.16 5.68
CA ALA A 58 -0.61 7.71 6.88
C ALA A 58 -0.52 9.24 6.85
N GLN A 59 -0.11 9.83 5.72
CA GLN A 59 -0.08 11.29 5.58
C GLN A 59 -1.46 11.94 5.72
N HIS A 60 -2.49 11.35 5.12
CA HIS A 60 -3.85 11.88 5.22
C HIS A 60 -4.38 11.82 6.66
N ALA A 61 -4.05 10.75 7.39
CA ALA A 61 -4.40 10.64 8.81
C ALA A 61 -3.74 11.74 9.65
N GLU A 62 -2.48 12.08 9.36
CA GLU A 62 -1.74 13.14 10.05
C GLU A 62 -2.30 14.54 9.74
N GLU A 63 -2.64 14.82 8.48
CA GLU A 63 -3.28 16.09 8.09
C GLU A 63 -4.63 16.31 8.77
N GLU A 64 -5.48 15.28 8.82
CA GLU A 64 -6.79 15.36 9.47
C GLU A 64 -6.65 15.68 10.96
N TRP A 65 -5.69 15.03 11.64
CA TRP A 65 -5.40 15.27 13.04
C TRP A 65 -4.85 16.69 13.27
N ASN A 66 -3.99 17.19 12.38
CA ASN A 66 -3.45 18.54 12.50
C ASN A 66 -4.53 19.62 12.28
N LYS A 67 -5.44 19.44 11.31
CA LYS A 67 -6.57 20.35 11.07
C LYS A 67 -7.59 20.37 12.22
N THR A 68 -7.86 19.23 12.83
CA THR A 68 -8.76 19.17 13.99
C THR A 68 -8.12 19.75 15.25
N ARG A 69 -6.81 19.53 15.46
CA ARG A 69 -6.07 20.10 16.59
C ARG A 69 -5.95 21.63 16.50
N THR A 70 -5.68 22.17 15.31
CA THR A 70 -5.60 23.63 15.09
C THR A 70 -6.95 24.32 15.20
N LYS A 71 -8.06 23.70 14.77
CA LYS A 71 -9.42 24.25 14.98
C LYS A 71 -9.91 24.17 16.44
N ARG A 72 -9.32 23.31 17.27
CA ARG A 72 -9.73 23.13 18.68
C ARG A 72 -9.21 24.25 19.59
N TRP A 73 -8.14 24.94 19.21
CA TRP A 73 -7.55 26.01 20.00
C TRP A 73 -7.94 27.38 19.44
N PRO A 74 -8.77 28.18 20.12
CA PRO A 74 -8.92 29.59 19.78
C PRO A 74 -7.60 30.29 20.15
N HIS A 75 -6.85 30.75 19.15
CA HIS A 75 -5.94 31.86 19.35
C HIS A 75 -6.82 33.11 19.49
N ASP A 76 -6.85 33.63 20.71
CA ASP A 76 -7.32 34.95 21.10
C ASP A 76 -6.71 36.07 20.22
#